data_AF-A0A8S2YJI0-F1
#
_entry.id   AF-A0A8S2YJI0-F1
#
_cell.length_a   1.000
_cell.length_b   1.000
_cell.length_c   1.000
_cell.angle_alpha   90.00
_cell.angle_beta   90.00
_cell.angle_gamma   90.00
#
_symmetry.space_group_name_H-M   'P 1'
#
loop_
_entity.id
_entity.type
_entity.pdbx_description
1 polymer ?
#
loop_
_entity_poly.entity_id
_entity_poly.type
_entity_poly.pdbx_seq_one_letter_code
_entity_poly.pdbx_strand_id
1 'polypeptide(L)'
;MFTKEAANVAQILKSIFFQFGPPKILQSDNGREFVAHVIYDLKKTWTDLIIINGRPRHPQSQGLVERGNAVVQQLLGKWLDSNRTADWPAGLGL
;
A
#
# COMPACT_ATOMS: atom_id res chain seq x y z
N MET A 1 11.69 11.10 -3.39
CA MET A 1 11.27 10.11 -4.39
C MET A 1 11.15 8.77 -3.68
N PHE A 2 9.94 8.29 -3.40
CA PHE A 2 9.76 6.96 -2.80
C PHE A 2 9.90 5.92 -3.91
N THR A 3 10.86 5.00 -3.76
CA THR A 3 11.07 3.91 -4.73
C THR A 3 10.28 2.68 -4.30
N LYS A 4 10.00 1.76 -5.24
CA LYS A 4 9.40 0.45 -4.94
C LYS A 4 10.39 -0.54 -4.28
N GLU A 5 11.51 -0.04 -3.76
CA GLU A 5 12.44 -0.88 -3.04
C GLU A 5 11.83 -1.39 -1.74
N ALA A 6 12.10 -2.65 -1.43
CA ALA A 6 11.53 -3.34 -0.30
C ALA A 6 11.76 -2.59 1.03
N ALA A 7 12.94 -2.00 1.22
CA ALA A 7 13.26 -1.20 2.41
C ALA A 7 12.32 0.02 2.57
N ASN A 8 12.03 0.74 1.49
CA ASN A 8 11.14 1.90 1.54
C ASN A 8 9.69 1.48 1.82
N VAL A 9 9.25 0.38 1.20
CA VAL A 9 7.92 -0.20 1.47
C VAL A 9 7.80 -0.61 2.94
N ALA A 10 8.84 -1.21 3.53
CA ALA A 10 8.84 -1.57 4.95
C ALA A 10 8.67 -0.34 5.86
N GLN A 11 9.36 0.76 5.56
CA GLN A 11 9.28 1.99 6.36
C GLN A 11 7.89 2.63 6.28
N ILE A 12 7.29 2.66 5.09
CA ILE A 12 5.93 3.18 4.90
C ILE A 12 4.91 2.28 5.62
N LEU A 13 5.03 0.96 5.53
CA LEU A 13 4.13 0.06 6.27
C LEU A 13 4.27 0.25 7.79
N LYS A 14 5.49 0.43 8.30
CA LYS A 14 5.73 0.72 9.72
C LYS A 14 5.06 2.02 10.15
N SER A 15 5.16 3.10 9.37
CA SER A 15 4.51 4.37 9.73
C SER A 15 2.99 4.24 9.79
N ILE A 16 2.39 3.52 8.83
CA ILE A 16 0.95 3.21 8.83
C ILE A 16 0.59 2.40 10.09
N PHE A 17 1.36 1.37 10.44
CA PHE A 17 1.06 0.52 11.61
C PHE A 17 1.24 1.28 12.93
N PHE A 18 2.18 2.22 13.03
CA PHE A 18 2.29 3.08 14.21
C PHE A 18 1.13 4.05 14.33
N GLN A 19 0.57 4.51 13.21
CA GLN A 19 -0.55 5.44 13.21
C GLN A 19 -1.89 4.76 13.55
N PHE A 20 -2.15 3.58 13.00
CA PHE A 20 -3.46 2.92 13.09
C PHE A 20 -3.46 1.62 13.90
N GLY A 21 -2.28 1.15 14.31
CA GLY A 21 -2.07 -0.19 14.84
C GLY A 21 -1.76 -1.20 13.72
N PRO A 22 -1.07 -2.31 14.05
CA PRO A 22 -0.84 -3.39 13.09
C PRO A 22 -2.17 -4.08 12.76
N PRO A 23 -2.42 -4.43 11.49
CA PRO A 23 -3.56 -5.26 11.15
C PRO A 23 -3.35 -6.69 11.65
N LYS A 24 -4.42 -7.45 11.87
CA LYS A 24 -4.32 -8.90 12.14
C LYS A 24 -3.86 -9.68 10.91
N ILE A 25 -4.27 -9.23 9.72
CA ILE A 25 -3.93 -9.84 8.43
C ILE A 25 -3.45 -8.76 7.48
N LEU A 26 -2.23 -8.91 6.96
CA LEU A 26 -1.71 -8.13 5.84
C LEU A 26 -1.67 -9.02 4.60
N GLN A 27 -2.47 -8.69 3.59
CA GLN A 27 -2.48 -9.42 2.33
C GLN A 27 -1.78 -8.59 1.24
N SER A 28 -0.73 -9.13 0.65
CA SER A 28 0.00 -8.51 -0.47
C SER A 28 -0.04 -9.39 -1.71
N ASP A 29 0.33 -8.85 -2.86
CA ASP A 29 0.63 -9.66 -4.04
C ASP A 29 2.02 -10.33 -3.92
N ASN A 30 2.43 -11.05 -4.97
CA ASN A 30 3.77 -11.65 -5.05
C ASN A 30 4.82 -10.68 -5.62
N GLY A 31 4.60 -9.36 -5.49
CA GLY A 31 5.55 -8.34 -5.91
C GLY A 31 6.90 -8.49 -5.22
N ARG A 32 7.98 -8.14 -5.94
CA ARG A 32 9.35 -8.17 -5.39
C ARG A 32 9.62 -7.03 -4.42
N GLU A 33 8.67 -6.14 -4.21
CA GLU A 33 8.67 -5.13 -3.15
C GLU A 33 8.23 -5.71 -1.79
N PHE A 34 7.51 -6.83 -1.78
CA PHE A 34 7.03 -7.54 -0.59
C PHE A 34 7.87 -8.81 -0.30
N VAL A 35 9.19 -8.75 -0.53
CA VAL A 35 10.08 -9.89 -0.29
C VAL A 35 10.21 -10.20 1.20
N ALA A 36 10.62 -11.43 1.48
CA ALA A 36 10.81 -12.02 2.80
C ALA A 36 11.50 -11.11 3.84
N HIS A 37 12.43 -10.24 3.46
CA HIS A 37 13.09 -9.29 4.38
C HIS A 37 12.09 -8.33 5.06
N VAL A 38 11.20 -7.71 4.29
CA VAL A 38 10.22 -6.74 4.80
C VAL A 38 9.22 -7.43 5.71
N ILE A 39 8.74 -8.59 5.26
CA ILE A 39 7.84 -9.48 5.99
C ILE A 39 8.46 -9.91 7.32
N TYR A 40 9.75 -10.28 7.30
CA TYR A 40 10.51 -10.69 8.48
C TYR A 40 10.67 -9.55 9.48
N ASP A 41 11.04 -8.36 9.01
CA ASP A 41 11.17 -7.17 9.86
C ASP A 41 9.85 -6.75 10.51
N LEU A 42 8.73 -6.82 9.78
CA LEU A 42 7.40 -6.53 10.33
C LEU A 42 6.99 -7.57 11.38
N LYS A 43 7.22 -8.87 11.13
CA LYS A 43 6.90 -9.93 12.09
C LYS A 43 7.73 -9.89 13.37
N LYS A 44 8.96 -9.37 13.32
CA LYS A 44 9.77 -9.15 14.54
C LYS A 44 9.11 -8.17 15.51
N THR A 45 8.51 -7.11 14.97
CA THR A 45 7.86 -6.08 15.79
C THR A 45 6.43 -6.47 16.16
N TRP A 46 5.72 -7.16 15.26
CA TRP A 46 4.34 -7.56 15.46
C TRP A 46 4.19 -9.07 15.23
N THR A 47 4.39 -9.84 16.31
CA THR A 47 4.38 -11.31 16.27
C THR A 47 3.04 -11.90 15.87
N ASP A 48 1.95 -11.19 16.15
CA ASP A 48 0.57 -11.62 15.84
C ASP A 48 0.15 -11.29 14.40
N LEU A 49 1.01 -10.61 13.63
CA LEU A 49 0.74 -10.22 12.25
C LEU A 49 0.78 -11.46 11.33
N ILE A 50 -0.36 -11.76 10.71
CA ILE A 50 -0.45 -12.80 9.69
C ILE A 50 -0.25 -12.17 8.32
N ILE A 51 0.78 -12.61 7.59
CA ILE A 51 1.06 -12.12 6.24
C ILE A 51 0.64 -13.19 5.24
N ILE A 52 -0.20 -12.80 4.29
CA ILE A 52 -0.72 -13.67 3.23
C ILE A 52 -0.25 -13.11 1.90
N ASN A 53 0.59 -13.87 1.20
CA ASN A 53 0.95 -13.53 -0.17
C ASN A 53 -0.12 -14.07 -1.13
N GLY A 54 -0.49 -13.27 -2.13
CA GLY A 54 -1.53 -13.60 -3.09
C GLY A 54 -1.28 -14.96 -3.75
N ARG A 55 -2.31 -15.79 -3.86
CA ARG A 55 -2.19 -17.06 -4.58
C ARG A 55 -1.93 -16.79 -6.06
N PRO A 56 -1.01 -17.53 -6.71
CA PRO A 56 -0.93 -17.52 -8.17
C PRO A 56 -2.32 -17.94 -8.69
N ARG A 57 -3.00 -17.04 -9.43
CA ARG A 57 -4.34 -17.21 -10.04
C ARG A 57 -5.59 -16.91 -9.20
N HIS A 58 -5.54 -16.04 -8.17
CA HIS A 58 -6.76 -15.47 -7.55
C HIS A 58 -6.89 -13.93 -7.69
N PRO A 59 -7.15 -13.40 -8.90
CA PRO A 59 -7.34 -11.95 -9.14
C PRO A 59 -8.50 -11.34 -8.34
N GLN A 60 -9.54 -12.12 -8.04
CA GLN A 60 -10.73 -11.65 -7.33
C GLN A 60 -10.43 -11.09 -5.93
N SER A 61 -9.40 -11.59 -5.25
CA SER A 61 -9.00 -11.10 -3.92
C SER A 61 -8.30 -9.74 -3.95
N GLN A 62 -7.79 -9.33 -5.13
CA GLN A 62 -7.09 -8.06 -5.33
C GLN A 62 -7.97 -6.99 -5.98
N GLY A 63 -9.10 -7.38 -6.57
CA GLY A 63 -10.02 -6.45 -7.22
C GLY A 63 -10.60 -5.35 -6.31
N LEU A 64 -10.62 -5.54 -4.98
CA LEU A 64 -11.00 -4.48 -4.05
C LEU A 64 -9.95 -3.36 -3.98
N VAL A 65 -8.66 -3.73 -3.93
CA VAL A 65 -7.55 -2.76 -3.93
C VAL A 65 -7.50 -2.03 -5.27
N GLU A 66 -7.64 -2.75 -6.38
CA GLU A 66 -7.67 -2.14 -7.72
C GLU A 66 -8.84 -1.15 -7.87
N ARG A 67 -10.05 -1.52 -7.41
CA ARG A 67 -11.20 -0.62 -7.40
C ARG A 67 -10.97 0.60 -6.49
N GLY A 68 -10.40 0.40 -5.31
CA GLY A 68 -10.05 1.50 -4.41
C GLY A 68 -9.08 2.49 -5.06
N ASN A 69 -8.02 1.98 -5.69
CA ASN A 69 -7.05 2.79 -6.42
C ASN A 69 -7.69 3.54 -7.58
N ALA A 70 -8.58 2.90 -8.34
CA ALA A 70 -9.31 3.54 -9.44
C ALA A 70 -10.19 4.70 -8.94
N VAL A 71 -10.87 4.52 -7.79
CA VAL A 71 -11.67 5.59 -7.17
C VAL A 71 -10.77 6.76 -6.76
N VAL A 72 -9.64 6.50 -6.11
CA VAL A 72 -8.68 7.56 -5.72
C VAL A 72 -8.19 8.31 -6.94
N GLN A 73 -7.78 7.61 -8.01
CA GLN A 73 -7.34 8.21 -9.27
C GLN A 73 -8.45 9.07 -9.91
N GLN A 74 -9.70 8.60 -9.89
CA GLN A 74 -10.82 9.34 -10.45
C GLN A 74 -11.10 10.63 -9.65
N LEU A 75 -11.10 10.56 -8.32
CA LEU A 75 -11.34 11.72 -7.46
C LEU A 75 -10.21 12.75 -7.60
N LEU A 76 -8.96 12.27 -7.61
CA LEU A 76 -7.78 13.11 -7.80
C LEU A 76 -7.79 13.76 -9.19
N GLY A 77 -8.11 13.02 -10.25
CA GLY A 77 -8.25 13.57 -11.61
C GLY A 77 -9.28 14.69 -11.68
N LYS A 78 -10.47 14.50 -11.09
CA LYS A 78 -11.50 15.55 -11.01
C LYS A 78 -11.01 16.79 -10.26
N TRP A 79 -10.27 16.60 -9.18
CA TRP A 79 -9.71 17.71 -8.41
C TRP A 79 -8.67 18.47 -9.23
N LEU A 80 -7.75 17.76 -9.91
CA LEU A 80 -6.72 18.37 -10.77
C LEU A 80 -7.33 19.18 -11.91
N ASP A 81 -8.35 18.64 -12.58
CA ASP A 81 -9.08 19.32 -13.65
C ASP A 81 -9.76 20.61 -13.15
N SER A 82 -10.41 20.53 -11.98
CA SER A 82 -11.11 21.67 -11.37
C SER A 82 -10.15 22.78 -10.94
N ASN A 83 -8.93 22.42 -10.52
CA ASN A 83 -7.91 23.35 -10.06
C ASN A 83 -6.91 23.77 -11.15
N ARG A 84 -7.03 23.22 -12.38
CA ARG A 84 -6.15 23.47 -13.53
C ARG A 84 -4.66 23.33 -13.18
N THR A 85 -4.33 22.30 -12.41
CA THR A 85 -2.97 22.03 -11.94
C THR A 85 -2.59 20.58 -12.22
N ALA A 86 -1.28 20.32 -12.29
CA ALA A 86 -0.72 18.98 -12.30
C ALA A 86 -0.14 18.59 -10.91
N ASP A 87 -0.29 19.46 -9.91
CA ASP A 87 0.21 19.29 -8.55
C ASP A 87 -0.64 18.29 -7.76
N TRP A 88 -0.45 17.00 -8.06
CA TRP A 88 -1.19 15.92 -7.42
C TRP A 88 -0.91 15.73 -5.92
N PRO A 89 0.29 16.01 -5.36
CA PRO A 89 0.50 15.97 -3.91
C PRO A 89 -0.45 16.93 -3.17
N ALA A 90 -0.60 18.16 -3.66
CA ALA A 90 -1.54 19.12 -3.10
C ALA A 90 -2.99 18.61 -3.13
N GLY A 91 -3.38 17.88 -4.18
CA GLY A 91 -4.69 17.25 -4.31
C GLY A 91 -4.95 16.11 -3.31
N LEU A 92 -3.91 15.53 -2.72
CA LEU A 92 -4.01 14.53 -1.66
C LEU A 92 -3.87 15.14 -0.25
N GLY A 93 -3.58 16.44 -0.15
CA GLY A 93 -3.27 17.11 1.11
C GLY A 93 -1.91 16.68 1.69
N LEU A 94 -0.98 16.25 0.84
CA LEU A 94 0.39 15.82 1.18
C LEU A 94 1.41 16.94 0.95
#